data_AF-A0A6B0T2J1-F1
#
_entry.id   AF-A0A6B0T2J1-F1
#
_cell.length_a   1.000
_cell.length_b   1.000
_cell.length_c   1.000
_cell.angle_alpha   90.00
_cell.angle_beta   90.00
_cell.angle_gamma   90.00
#
_symmetry.space_group_name_H-M   'P 1'
#
loop_
_entity.id
_entity.type
_entity.pdbx_description
1 polymer ?
#
loop_
_entity_poly.entity_id
_entity_poly.type
_entity_poly.pdbx_seq_one_letter_code
_entity_poly.pdbx_strand_id
1 'polypeptide(L)'
;MDPAVLRDDMVDSLVHPSKGCVQSDAVAGAMRTVPRDVFVEDERGAYADRPFERLGTRVLAPSTAGRLLEALAPRPGDSVLVVGAGVGYTTAVLAEIAGGRHVQAVDINRQLVYEARDNLSEAGYAEVLVDCRDGADGLPEYAPYDRILLEAAAVSPPDALRDQLTEDGRLVMPLGTTQQSISVVDSDGDVERLGSCAFDPMLVEGEQANTVERNRTHREDREFAERDARRRKGWELDWIDWD
;
A
#
# COMPACT_ATOMS: atom_id res chain seq x y z
N MET A 1 -5.89 -4.71 -28.95
CA MET A 1 -6.01 -3.29 -28.58
C MET A 1 -4.81 -2.99 -27.71
N ASP A 2 -4.18 -1.83 -27.89
CA ASP A 2 -3.00 -1.44 -27.11
C ASP A 2 -3.38 -1.32 -25.62
N PRO A 3 -2.69 -2.00 -24.67
CA PRO A 3 -2.95 -1.88 -23.25
C PRO A 3 -2.96 -0.43 -22.74
N ALA A 4 -2.12 0.44 -23.30
CA ALA A 4 -2.10 1.85 -22.93
C ALA A 4 -3.42 2.56 -23.26
N VAL A 5 -4.02 2.25 -24.41
CA VAL A 5 -5.32 2.82 -24.81
C VAL A 5 -6.44 2.32 -23.91
N LEU A 6 -6.44 1.01 -23.59
CA LEU A 6 -7.41 0.44 -22.65
C LEU A 6 -7.32 1.05 -21.26
N ARG A 7 -6.09 1.35 -20.81
CA ARG A 7 -5.82 2.02 -19.55
C ARG A 7 -6.33 3.45 -19.53
N ASP A 8 -6.10 4.20 -20.60
CA ASP A 8 -6.61 5.57 -20.72
C ASP A 8 -8.14 5.59 -20.75
N ASP A 9 -8.77 4.70 -21.53
CA ASP A 9 -10.23 4.56 -21.58
C ASP A 9 -10.83 4.19 -20.21
N MET A 10 -10.14 3.32 -19.46
CA MET A 10 -10.52 2.99 -18.08
C MET A 10 -10.51 4.24 -17.21
N VAL A 11 -9.43 5.03 -17.22
CA VAL A 11 -9.33 6.23 -16.37
C VAL A 11 -10.33 7.30 -16.81
N ASP A 12 -10.53 7.50 -18.10
CA ASP A 12 -11.54 8.43 -18.63
C ASP A 12 -12.96 8.06 -18.14
N SER A 13 -13.27 6.75 -18.08
CA SER A 13 -14.52 6.26 -17.50
C SER A 13 -14.64 6.60 -16.01
N LEU A 14 -13.55 6.48 -15.24
CA LEU A 14 -13.54 6.76 -13.79
C LEU A 14 -13.69 8.24 -13.46
N VAL A 15 -13.09 9.11 -14.29
CA VAL A 15 -13.16 10.57 -14.17
C VAL A 15 -14.50 11.12 -14.64
N HIS A 16 -15.16 10.43 -15.57
CA HIS A 16 -16.44 10.88 -16.11
C HIS A 16 -17.47 11.15 -15.00
N PRO A 17 -18.24 12.26 -15.04
CA PRO A 17 -19.16 12.67 -13.98
C PRO A 17 -20.21 11.63 -13.58
N SER A 18 -20.54 10.69 -14.47
CA SER A 18 -21.46 9.59 -14.16
C SER A 18 -20.90 8.57 -13.16
N LYS A 19 -19.57 8.44 -13.08
CA LYS A 19 -18.89 7.61 -12.07
C LYS A 19 -18.27 8.47 -10.97
N GLY A 20 -17.55 9.53 -11.34
CA GLY A 20 -16.92 10.47 -10.42
C GLY A 20 -16.06 9.79 -9.35
N CYS A 21 -15.43 8.65 -9.67
CA CYS A 21 -14.64 7.85 -8.72
C CYS A 21 -13.20 8.37 -8.59
N VAL A 22 -12.73 9.10 -9.60
CA VAL A 22 -11.43 9.78 -9.65
C VAL A 22 -11.69 11.22 -10.06
N GLN A 23 -11.06 12.17 -9.38
CA GLN A 23 -11.30 13.61 -9.54
C GLN A 23 -9.99 14.40 -9.63
N SER A 24 -8.95 13.93 -8.95
CA SER A 24 -7.65 14.59 -8.92
C SER A 24 -6.78 14.19 -10.11
N ASP A 25 -6.04 15.17 -10.65
CA ASP A 25 -5.09 14.94 -11.73
C ASP A 25 -3.96 14.00 -11.29
N ALA A 26 -3.58 14.03 -10.01
CA ALA A 26 -2.54 13.17 -9.46
C ALA A 26 -2.95 11.69 -9.49
N VAL A 27 -4.15 11.35 -8.99
CA VAL A 27 -4.65 9.96 -9.01
C VAL A 27 -4.92 9.52 -10.45
N ALA A 28 -5.56 10.36 -11.26
CA ALA A 28 -5.83 10.04 -12.66
C ALA A 28 -4.54 9.81 -13.47
N GLY A 29 -3.54 10.67 -13.29
CA GLY A 29 -2.24 10.54 -13.94
C GLY A 29 -1.49 9.27 -13.52
N ALA A 30 -1.50 8.95 -12.23
CA ALA A 30 -0.86 7.74 -11.72
C ALA A 30 -1.55 6.46 -12.23
N MET A 31 -2.89 6.42 -12.24
CA MET A 31 -3.64 5.28 -12.81
C MET A 31 -3.45 5.12 -14.31
N ARG A 32 -3.16 6.21 -15.05
CA ARG A 32 -2.76 6.16 -16.47
C ARG A 32 -1.31 5.71 -16.69
N THR A 33 -0.49 5.70 -15.65
CA THR A 33 0.94 5.37 -15.75
C THR A 33 1.23 3.94 -15.30
N VAL A 34 0.61 3.49 -14.22
CA VAL A 34 0.80 2.14 -13.68
C VAL A 34 0.21 1.09 -14.63
N PRO A 35 0.98 0.07 -15.06
CA PRO A 35 0.48 -0.99 -15.94
C PRO A 35 -0.34 -2.01 -15.12
N ARG A 36 -1.66 -1.78 -15.00
CA ARG A 36 -2.56 -2.61 -14.19
C ARG A 36 -2.54 -4.09 -14.60
N ASP A 37 -2.30 -4.37 -15.88
CA ASP A 37 -2.19 -5.72 -16.44
C ASP A 37 -1.07 -6.56 -15.81
N VAL A 38 -0.01 -5.94 -15.26
CA VAL A 38 1.03 -6.67 -14.49
C VAL A 38 0.47 -7.29 -13.20
N PHE A 39 -0.60 -6.71 -12.65
CA PHE A 39 -1.14 -7.11 -11.34
C PHE A 39 -2.30 -8.12 -11.44
N VAL A 40 -2.71 -8.50 -12.64
CA VAL A 40 -3.88 -9.37 -12.90
C VAL A 40 -3.57 -10.38 -14.00
N GLU A 41 -4.08 -11.60 -13.87
CA GLU A 41 -3.77 -12.67 -14.84
C GLU A 41 -4.53 -12.52 -16.17
N ASP A 42 -5.64 -11.78 -16.19
CA ASP A 42 -6.46 -11.55 -17.38
C ASP A 42 -6.12 -10.19 -18.01
N GLU A 43 -5.08 -10.15 -18.85
CA GLU A 43 -4.65 -8.95 -19.58
C GLU A 43 -5.79 -8.26 -20.34
N ARG A 44 -6.72 -9.04 -20.92
CA ARG A 44 -7.85 -8.50 -21.70
C ARG A 44 -8.90 -7.85 -20.81
N GLY A 45 -9.07 -8.36 -19.60
CA GLY A 45 -10.00 -7.86 -18.59
C GLY A 45 -9.40 -6.82 -17.64
N ALA A 46 -8.07 -6.64 -17.63
CA ALA A 46 -7.36 -5.87 -16.63
C ALA A 46 -7.92 -4.46 -16.38
N TYR A 47 -8.39 -3.84 -17.46
CA TYR A 47 -8.90 -2.47 -17.49
C TYR A 47 -10.43 -2.36 -17.39
N ALA A 48 -11.12 -3.49 -17.28
CA ALA A 48 -12.54 -3.49 -16.96
C ALA A 48 -12.75 -3.09 -15.50
N ASP A 49 -13.82 -2.32 -15.24
CA ASP A 49 -14.16 -1.85 -13.90
C ASP A 49 -14.79 -2.98 -13.04
N ARG A 50 -14.00 -4.01 -12.74
CA ARG A 50 -14.40 -5.18 -11.94
C ARG A 50 -13.24 -5.66 -11.07
N PRO A 51 -13.53 -6.31 -9.93
CA PRO A 51 -12.48 -6.95 -9.14
C PRO A 51 -11.97 -8.22 -9.82
N PHE A 52 -10.78 -8.65 -9.40
CA PHE A 52 -10.19 -9.94 -9.74
C PHE A 52 -9.78 -10.67 -8.46
N GLU A 53 -9.67 -11.99 -8.52
CA GLU A 53 -9.06 -12.79 -7.47
C GLU A 53 -7.70 -13.28 -7.94
N ARG A 54 -6.70 -13.23 -7.05
CA ARG A 54 -5.35 -13.71 -7.31
C ARG A 54 -4.73 -14.18 -6.01
N LEU A 55 -4.23 -15.42 -5.99
CA LEU A 55 -3.62 -16.03 -4.78
C LEU A 55 -4.48 -15.92 -3.51
N GLY A 56 -5.81 -15.97 -3.65
CA GLY A 56 -6.74 -15.87 -2.52
C GLY A 56 -6.95 -14.45 -1.97
N THR A 57 -6.37 -13.43 -2.61
CA THR A 57 -6.72 -12.01 -2.35
C THR A 57 -7.49 -11.41 -3.51
N ARG A 58 -8.18 -10.30 -3.23
CA ARG A 58 -8.98 -9.56 -4.21
C ARG A 58 -8.21 -8.34 -4.71
N VAL A 59 -7.94 -8.31 -6.00
CA VAL A 59 -7.49 -7.10 -6.69
C VAL A 59 -8.68 -6.19 -6.90
N LEU A 60 -8.66 -4.99 -6.30
CA LEU A 60 -9.79 -4.08 -6.30
C LEU A 60 -10.21 -3.66 -7.72
N ALA A 61 -11.51 -3.46 -7.92
CA ALA A 61 -12.01 -2.79 -9.12
C ALA A 61 -11.38 -1.39 -9.24
N PRO A 62 -11.04 -0.91 -10.45
CA PRO A 62 -10.51 0.43 -10.69
C PRO A 62 -11.30 1.55 -10.00
N SER A 63 -12.64 1.49 -10.01
CA SER A 63 -13.49 2.46 -9.30
C SER A 63 -13.32 2.44 -7.79
N THR A 64 -13.22 1.26 -7.18
CA THR A 64 -12.98 1.13 -5.74
C THR A 64 -11.59 1.64 -5.36
N ALA A 65 -10.56 1.27 -6.13
CA ALA A 65 -9.20 1.77 -5.93
C ALA A 65 -9.15 3.30 -6.05
N GLY A 66 -9.78 3.87 -7.09
CA GLY A 66 -9.89 5.32 -7.28
C GLY A 66 -10.52 6.03 -6.08
N ARG A 67 -11.64 5.52 -5.57
CA ARG A 67 -12.32 6.10 -4.39
C ARG A 67 -11.45 6.08 -3.13
N LEU A 68 -10.68 5.02 -2.90
CA LEU A 68 -9.74 4.94 -1.78
C LEU A 68 -8.59 5.94 -1.94
N LEU A 69 -8.01 6.03 -3.14
CA LEU A 69 -6.90 6.93 -3.45
C LEU A 69 -7.31 8.41 -3.36
N GLU A 70 -8.50 8.76 -3.85
CA GLU A 70 -9.07 10.10 -3.72
C GLU A 70 -9.31 10.47 -2.25
N ALA A 71 -9.88 9.56 -1.46
CA ALA A 71 -10.06 9.76 -0.02
C ALA A 71 -8.72 9.96 0.71
N LEU A 72 -7.69 9.21 0.30
CA LEU A 72 -6.36 9.28 0.89
C LEU A 72 -5.66 10.60 0.54
N ALA A 73 -5.95 11.19 -0.62
CA ALA A 73 -5.35 12.43 -1.10
C ALA A 73 -3.80 12.46 -0.97
N PRO A 74 -3.09 11.48 -1.57
CA PRO A 74 -1.64 11.41 -1.53
C PRO A 74 -1.01 12.55 -2.35
N ARG A 75 0.15 13.03 -1.90
CA ARG A 75 0.92 14.08 -2.56
C ARG A 75 2.35 13.63 -2.81
N PRO A 76 3.06 14.26 -3.76
CA PRO A 76 4.49 14.03 -3.95
C PRO A 76 5.28 14.22 -2.65
N GLY A 77 6.07 13.21 -2.28
CA GLY A 77 6.92 13.21 -1.10
C GLY A 77 6.24 12.80 0.22
N ASP A 78 4.92 12.58 0.25
CA ASP A 78 4.23 12.06 1.44
C ASP A 78 4.82 10.68 1.82
N SER A 79 5.08 10.43 3.11
CA SER A 79 5.40 9.10 3.64
C SER A 79 4.12 8.26 3.72
N VAL A 80 4.10 7.10 3.05
CA VAL A 80 2.87 6.29 2.88
C VAL A 80 3.05 4.86 3.38
N LEU A 81 2.11 4.37 4.18
CA LEU A 81 1.95 2.97 4.52
C LEU A 81 0.72 2.37 3.83
N VAL A 82 0.87 1.21 3.19
CA VAL A 82 -0.24 0.38 2.72
C VAL A 82 -0.34 -0.87 3.58
N VAL A 83 -1.49 -1.11 4.20
CA VAL A 83 -1.79 -2.29 5.00
C VAL A 83 -2.73 -3.19 4.21
N GLY A 84 -2.30 -4.43 3.94
CA GLY A 84 -2.97 -5.32 3.00
C GLY A 84 -2.49 -5.07 1.57
N ALA A 85 -1.18 -5.18 1.34
CA ALA A 85 -0.57 -4.91 0.03
C ALA A 85 -1.16 -5.77 -1.10
N GLY A 86 -1.67 -6.97 -0.79
CA GLY A 86 -2.26 -7.88 -1.76
C GLY A 86 -1.27 -8.19 -2.88
N VAL A 87 -1.66 -7.90 -4.13
CA VAL A 87 -0.76 -8.06 -5.29
C VAL A 87 0.02 -6.79 -5.65
N GLY A 88 -0.21 -5.67 -4.95
CA GLY A 88 0.60 -4.44 -5.06
C GLY A 88 0.09 -3.33 -6.00
N TYR A 89 -1.09 -3.46 -6.63
CA TYR A 89 -1.54 -2.47 -7.63
C TYR A 89 -1.72 -1.06 -7.04
N THR A 90 -2.45 -0.92 -5.94
CA THR A 90 -2.67 0.36 -5.27
C THR A 90 -1.38 0.91 -4.67
N THR A 91 -0.51 0.04 -4.15
CA THR A 91 0.84 0.39 -3.73
C THR A 91 1.65 1.00 -4.87
N ALA A 92 1.57 0.46 -6.09
CA ALA A 92 2.23 1.01 -7.27
C ALA A 92 1.68 2.40 -7.63
N VAL A 93 0.36 2.59 -7.57
CA VAL A 93 -0.27 3.90 -7.83
C VAL A 93 0.17 4.94 -6.79
N LEU A 94 0.30 4.55 -5.52
CA LEU A 94 0.82 5.44 -4.49
C LEU A 94 2.31 5.74 -4.68
N ALA A 95 3.09 4.75 -5.10
CA ALA A 95 4.51 4.92 -5.42
C ALA A 95 4.74 5.88 -6.60
N GLU A 96 3.86 5.86 -7.60
CA GLU A 96 3.87 6.81 -8.71
C GLU A 96 3.62 8.25 -8.24
N ILE A 97 2.72 8.46 -7.26
CA ILE A 97 2.38 9.79 -6.76
C ILE A 97 3.41 10.31 -5.76
N ALA A 98 3.70 9.54 -4.71
CA ALA A 98 4.53 9.95 -3.59
C ALA A 98 6.04 9.75 -3.85
N GLY A 99 6.38 8.85 -4.76
CA GLY A 99 7.75 8.37 -5.02
C GLY A 99 8.03 7.05 -4.32
N GLY A 100 8.53 6.04 -5.05
CA GLY A 100 8.64 4.66 -4.55
C GLY A 100 9.37 4.47 -3.22
N ARG A 101 10.41 5.26 -2.93
CA ARG A 101 11.12 5.20 -1.63
C ARG A 101 10.31 5.68 -0.44
N HIS A 102 9.28 6.50 -0.68
CA HIS A 102 8.38 7.03 0.34
C HIS A 102 7.21 6.08 0.66
N VAL A 103 7.06 4.97 -0.08
CA VAL A 103 5.98 4.01 0.12
C VAL A 103 6.52 2.74 0.79
N GLN A 104 5.86 2.36 1.88
CA GLN A 104 5.99 1.07 2.53
C GLN A 104 4.65 0.33 2.43
N ALA A 105 4.71 -0.99 2.35
CA ALA A 105 3.54 -1.83 2.35
C ALA A 105 3.77 -3.06 3.22
N VAL A 106 2.71 -3.51 3.87
CA VAL A 106 2.70 -4.74 4.65
C VAL A 106 1.55 -5.62 4.21
N ASP A 107 1.80 -6.92 4.17
CA ASP A 107 0.74 -7.92 4.05
C ASP A 107 1.06 -9.06 5.01
N ILE A 108 0.03 -9.58 5.65
CA ILE A 108 0.19 -10.66 6.62
C ILE A 108 0.43 -12.00 5.90
N ASN A 109 -0.05 -12.15 4.66
CA ASN A 109 0.22 -13.32 3.84
C ASN A 109 1.52 -13.15 3.03
N ARG A 110 2.52 -13.92 3.44
CA ARG A 110 3.82 -13.98 2.79
C ARG A 110 3.82 -14.27 1.29
N GLN A 111 2.92 -15.14 0.81
CA GLN A 111 2.88 -15.44 -0.63
C GLN A 111 2.50 -14.19 -1.43
N LEU A 112 1.59 -13.37 -0.87
CA LEU A 112 1.24 -12.06 -1.42
C LEU A 112 2.38 -11.07 -1.33
N VAL A 113 3.18 -11.08 -0.26
CA VAL A 113 4.38 -10.24 -0.16
C VAL A 113 5.38 -10.52 -1.30
N TYR A 114 5.64 -11.78 -1.62
CA TYR A 114 6.50 -12.12 -2.75
C TYR A 114 5.89 -11.66 -4.07
N GLU A 115 4.62 -11.95 -4.25
CA GLU A 115 3.89 -11.60 -5.46
C GLU A 115 3.84 -10.09 -5.71
N ALA A 116 3.58 -9.30 -4.66
CA ALA A 116 3.59 -7.85 -4.73
C ALA A 116 4.97 -7.31 -5.08
N ARG A 117 6.05 -7.87 -4.51
CA ARG A 117 7.42 -7.44 -4.83
C ARG A 117 7.76 -7.72 -6.29
N ASP A 118 7.40 -8.89 -6.80
CA ASP A 118 7.66 -9.27 -8.19
C ASP A 118 6.88 -8.36 -9.15
N ASN A 119 5.58 -8.19 -8.92
CA ASN A 119 4.73 -7.29 -9.70
C ASN A 119 5.21 -5.84 -9.66
N LEU A 120 5.54 -5.32 -8.47
CA LEU A 120 6.06 -3.96 -8.31
C LEU A 120 7.37 -3.79 -9.07
N SER A 121 8.28 -4.78 -9.03
CA SER A 121 9.52 -4.73 -9.78
C SER A 121 9.27 -4.73 -11.29
N GLU A 122 8.37 -5.58 -11.79
CA GLU A 122 8.00 -5.66 -13.20
C GLU A 122 7.34 -4.35 -13.69
N ALA A 123 6.50 -3.74 -12.86
CA ALA A 123 5.84 -2.46 -13.13
C ALA A 123 6.78 -1.24 -12.98
N GLY A 124 8.03 -1.41 -12.54
CA GLY A 124 9.02 -0.33 -12.42
C GLY A 124 9.11 0.34 -11.03
N TYR A 125 8.46 -0.22 -10.00
CA TYR A 125 8.35 0.31 -8.64
C TYR A 125 9.14 -0.52 -7.60
N ALA A 126 10.29 -1.08 -7.99
CA ALA A 126 11.13 -1.93 -7.12
C ALA A 126 11.69 -1.22 -5.85
N GLU A 127 11.61 0.10 -5.77
CA GLU A 127 12.06 0.88 -4.59
C GLU A 127 11.08 0.82 -3.41
N VAL A 128 9.84 0.38 -3.64
CA VAL A 128 8.83 0.19 -2.60
C VAL A 128 9.27 -0.93 -1.66
N LEU A 129 9.20 -0.68 -0.36
CA LEU A 129 9.41 -1.72 0.65
C LEU A 129 8.09 -2.46 0.87
N VAL A 130 8.09 -3.77 0.70
CA VAL A 130 6.95 -4.63 1.03
C VAL A 130 7.41 -5.69 2.02
N ASP A 131 6.78 -5.82 3.19
CA ASP A 131 7.20 -6.77 4.23
C ASP A 131 6.03 -7.64 4.73
N CYS A 132 6.35 -8.85 5.21
CA CYS A 132 5.38 -9.72 5.87
C CYS A 132 5.22 -9.32 7.33
N ARG A 133 4.08 -8.74 7.69
CA ARG A 133 3.77 -8.25 9.04
C ARG A 133 2.29 -8.36 9.34
N ASP A 134 1.93 -8.42 10.62
CA ASP A 134 0.57 -8.15 11.04
C ASP A 134 0.27 -6.66 10.79
N GLY A 135 -0.72 -6.41 9.95
CA GLY A 135 -1.12 -5.05 9.60
C GLY A 135 -1.71 -4.27 10.78
N ALA A 136 -2.18 -4.96 11.83
CA ALA A 136 -2.80 -4.33 12.99
C ALA A 136 -1.80 -3.51 13.79
N ASP A 137 -0.52 -3.89 13.74
CA ASP A 137 0.60 -3.20 14.40
C ASP A 137 1.24 -2.12 13.52
N GLY A 138 0.83 -1.99 12.25
CA GLY A 138 1.44 -1.09 11.28
C GLY A 138 2.90 -1.42 10.97
N LEU A 139 3.74 -0.39 10.86
CA LEU A 139 5.18 -0.52 10.59
C LEU A 139 5.95 0.61 11.32
N PRO A 140 6.07 0.52 12.66
CA PRO A 140 6.56 1.62 13.50
C PRO A 140 8.01 2.03 13.20
N GLU A 141 8.82 1.16 12.61
CA GLU A 141 10.22 1.46 12.26
C GLU A 141 10.37 2.56 11.20
N TYR A 142 9.31 2.82 10.44
CA TYR A 142 9.27 3.82 9.37
C TYR A 142 8.27 4.95 9.63
N ALA A 143 7.53 4.87 10.74
CA ALA A 143 6.65 5.93 11.20
C ALA A 143 7.44 7.22 11.56
N PRO A 144 6.80 8.41 11.52
CA PRO A 144 5.39 8.65 11.22
C PRO A 144 5.05 8.69 9.72
N TYR A 145 3.77 8.53 9.40
CA TYR A 145 3.21 8.53 8.05
C TYR A 145 2.29 9.71 7.81
N ASP A 146 2.44 10.35 6.66
CA ASP A 146 1.47 11.33 6.16
C ASP A 146 0.17 10.63 5.75
N ARG A 147 0.28 9.41 5.21
CA ARG A 147 -0.83 8.66 4.65
C ARG A 147 -0.74 7.18 5.05
N ILE A 148 -1.85 6.63 5.54
CA ILE A 148 -1.99 5.19 5.75
C ILE A 148 -3.24 4.73 5.00
N LEU A 149 -3.09 3.73 4.14
CA LEU A 149 -4.20 3.07 3.46
C LEU A 149 -4.34 1.65 4.01
N LEU A 150 -5.47 1.33 4.61
CA LEU A 150 -5.82 -0.02 5.05
C LEU A 150 -6.83 -0.62 4.09
N GLU A 151 -6.41 -1.65 3.34
CA GLU A 151 -7.22 -2.34 2.33
C GLU A 151 -7.97 -3.57 2.84
N ALA A 152 -8.40 -3.52 4.10
CA ALA A 152 -9.26 -4.50 4.72
C ALA A 152 -10.25 -3.82 5.66
N ALA A 153 -11.40 -4.44 5.87
CA ALA A 153 -12.41 -3.89 6.76
C ALA A 153 -12.06 -4.11 8.22
N ALA A 154 -12.21 -3.07 9.05
CA ALA A 154 -12.19 -3.23 10.50
C ALA A 154 -13.41 -2.57 11.16
N VAL A 155 -13.73 -3.00 12.37
CA VAL A 155 -14.89 -2.51 13.14
C VAL A 155 -14.62 -1.11 13.71
N SER A 156 -13.37 -0.87 14.09
CA SER A 156 -12.84 0.41 14.57
C SER A 156 -11.48 0.66 13.93
N PRO A 157 -11.04 1.92 13.77
CA PRO A 157 -9.69 2.22 13.32
C PRO A 157 -8.66 1.60 14.29
N PRO A 158 -7.64 0.86 13.80
CA PRO A 158 -6.58 0.33 14.65
C PRO A 158 -5.78 1.45 15.31
N ASP A 159 -5.63 1.40 16.64
CA ASP A 159 -4.93 2.42 17.40
C ASP A 159 -3.47 2.57 16.95
N ALA A 160 -2.77 1.45 16.71
CA ALA A 160 -1.37 1.49 16.27
C ALA A 160 -1.19 2.18 14.91
N LEU A 161 -2.16 2.10 14.00
CA LEU A 161 -2.10 2.83 12.73
C LEU A 161 -2.33 4.32 12.95
N ARG A 162 -3.30 4.71 13.78
CA ARG A 162 -3.55 6.12 14.11
C ARG A 162 -2.35 6.74 14.82
N ASP A 163 -1.74 6.03 15.76
CA ASP A 163 -0.57 6.49 16.53
C ASP A 163 0.69 6.63 15.66
N GLN A 164 0.70 6.03 14.46
CA GLN A 164 1.77 6.17 13.47
C GLN A 164 1.50 7.29 12.45
N LEU A 165 0.39 8.03 12.54
CA LEU A 165 0.13 9.19 11.70
C LEU A 165 0.97 10.41 12.15
N THR A 166 1.33 11.26 11.19
CA THR A 166 1.71 12.65 11.47
C THR A 166 0.50 13.45 11.99
N GLU A 167 0.73 14.65 12.53
CA GLU A 167 -0.33 15.57 12.97
C GLU A 167 -1.34 15.90 11.85
N ASP A 168 -0.89 16.09 10.61
CA ASP A 168 -1.77 16.29 9.44
C ASP A 168 -2.04 14.98 8.66
N GLY A 169 -1.81 13.84 9.33
CA GLY A 169 -1.85 12.53 8.71
C GLY A 169 -3.28 12.04 8.45
N ARG A 170 -3.43 11.13 7.49
CA ARG A 170 -4.73 10.52 7.17
C ARG A 170 -4.63 9.00 7.08
N LEU A 171 -5.49 8.32 7.83
CA LEU A 171 -5.79 6.91 7.66
C LEU A 171 -7.06 6.76 6.83
N VAL A 172 -6.99 6.02 5.72
CA VAL A 172 -8.16 5.66 4.92
C VAL A 172 -8.40 4.17 4.97
N MET A 173 -9.65 3.79 5.26
CA MET A 173 -10.03 2.38 5.43
C MET A 173 -11.51 2.11 5.17
N PRO A 174 -11.88 0.88 4.78
CA PRO A 174 -13.23 0.36 4.96
C PRO A 174 -13.55 0.20 6.46
N LEU A 175 -14.54 0.93 6.96
CA LEU A 175 -14.94 0.92 8.38
C LEU A 175 -16.36 0.38 8.55
N GLY A 176 -16.49 -0.73 9.29
CA GLY A 176 -17.77 -1.35 9.66
C GLY A 176 -17.74 -2.87 9.61
N THR A 177 -18.90 -3.49 9.85
CA THR A 177 -19.10 -4.94 9.78
C THR A 177 -19.93 -5.31 8.55
N THR A 178 -21.25 -5.50 8.72
CA THR A 178 -22.19 -5.83 7.64
C THR A 178 -22.44 -4.63 6.72
N GLN A 179 -22.41 -3.42 7.27
CA GLN A 179 -22.45 -2.18 6.51
C GLN A 179 -21.11 -1.47 6.70
N GLN A 180 -20.38 -1.30 5.60
CA GLN A 180 -19.06 -0.68 5.60
C GLN A 180 -19.09 0.62 4.81
N SER A 181 -18.31 1.60 5.25
CA SER A 181 -18.05 2.82 4.49
C SER A 181 -16.56 3.03 4.29
N ILE A 182 -16.17 3.60 3.15
CA ILE A 182 -14.84 4.22 3.04
C ILE A 182 -14.82 5.38 4.03
N SER A 183 -13.83 5.38 4.91
CA SER A 183 -13.69 6.35 5.98
C SER A 183 -12.30 6.96 5.98
N VAL A 184 -12.25 8.26 6.29
CA VAL A 184 -11.02 9.00 6.57
C VAL A 184 -10.98 9.21 8.08
N VAL A 185 -9.84 8.90 8.68
CA VAL A 185 -9.56 9.07 10.11
C VAL A 185 -8.31 9.93 10.23
N ASP A 186 -8.38 11.02 10.98
CA ASP A 186 -7.23 11.85 11.28
C ASP A 186 -6.47 11.39 12.55
N SER A 187 -5.42 12.11 12.92
CA SER A 187 -4.60 11.78 14.09
C SER A 187 -5.35 11.95 15.42
N ASP A 188 -6.36 12.82 15.47
CA ASP A 188 -7.21 13.03 16.65
C ASP A 188 -8.29 11.95 16.78
N GLY A 189 -8.49 11.15 15.73
CA GLY A 189 -9.45 10.05 15.68
C GLY A 189 -10.82 10.48 15.17
N ASP A 190 -10.97 11.69 14.63
CA ASP A 190 -12.20 12.12 14.00
C ASP A 190 -12.42 11.33 12.70
N VAL A 191 -13.67 10.89 12.49
CA VAL A 191 -14.02 9.97 11.39
C VAL A 191 -15.00 10.63 10.42
N GLU A 192 -14.56 10.81 9.18
CA GLU A 192 -15.41 11.17 8.04
C GLU A 192 -15.80 9.90 7.25
N ARG A 193 -17.05 9.81 6.79
CA ARG A 193 -17.56 8.66 5.99
C ARG A 193 -17.96 9.11 4.59
N LEU A 194 -17.34 8.51 3.57
CA LEU A 194 -17.42 8.97 2.17
C LEU A 194 -18.31 8.10 1.26
N GLY A 195 -18.91 7.04 1.79
CA GLY A 195 -19.88 6.20 1.08
C GLY A 195 -19.62 4.71 1.25
N SER A 196 -20.56 3.88 0.76
CA SER A 196 -20.52 2.44 1.00
C SER A 196 -19.41 1.72 0.25
N CYS A 197 -18.96 0.62 0.83
CA CYS A 197 -18.02 -0.33 0.22
C CYS A 197 -18.25 -1.74 0.78
N ALA A 198 -17.51 -2.72 0.25
CA ALA A 198 -17.50 -4.08 0.76
C ALA A 198 -16.07 -4.63 0.65
N PHE A 199 -15.49 -4.97 1.79
CA PHE A 199 -14.15 -5.52 1.95
C PHE A 199 -14.16 -6.70 2.89
N ASP A 200 -13.23 -7.62 2.64
CA ASP A 200 -12.91 -8.71 3.53
C ASP A 200 -12.37 -8.15 4.86
N PRO A 201 -12.67 -8.81 6.00
CA PRO A 201 -12.20 -8.34 7.29
C PRO A 201 -10.67 -8.41 7.37
N MET A 202 -10.11 -7.47 8.11
CA MET A 202 -8.71 -7.47 8.47
C MET A 202 -8.40 -8.71 9.32
N LEU A 203 -7.43 -9.50 8.88
CA LEU A 203 -6.94 -10.67 9.60
C LEU A 203 -5.74 -10.29 10.47
N VAL A 204 -5.61 -10.92 11.63
CA VAL A 204 -4.46 -10.79 12.52
C VAL A 204 -3.63 -12.08 12.56
N GLU A 205 -2.43 -12.01 13.13
CA GLU A 205 -1.53 -13.16 13.23
C GLU A 205 -2.23 -14.34 13.95
N GLY A 206 -2.10 -15.53 13.36
CA GLY A 206 -2.79 -16.74 13.83
C GLY A 206 -4.15 -17.01 13.14
N GLU A 207 -4.69 -16.06 12.39
CA GLU A 207 -5.92 -16.26 11.61
C GLU A 207 -5.67 -16.72 10.15
N GLN A 208 -4.40 -16.92 9.78
CA GLN A 208 -3.99 -17.30 8.43
C GLN A 208 -3.70 -18.79 8.27
N ALA A 209 -4.04 -19.34 7.10
CA ALA A 209 -3.88 -20.76 6.80
C ALA A 209 -2.45 -21.20 6.43
N ASN A 210 -1.53 -20.30 6.05
CA ASN A 210 -0.25 -20.66 5.41
C ASN A 210 0.95 -19.84 5.91
N THR A 211 1.72 -20.35 6.88
CA THR A 211 2.95 -19.71 7.39
C THR A 211 4.21 -20.42 6.86
N VAL A 212 5.07 -19.70 6.14
CA VAL A 212 6.47 -20.10 5.83
C VAL A 212 7.38 -18.90 6.17
N GLU A 213 8.69 -19.07 6.48
CA GLU A 213 9.42 -18.12 7.38
C GLU A 213 10.52 -17.18 6.83
N ARG A 214 11.00 -17.25 5.59
CA ARG A 214 12.05 -16.32 5.05
C ARG A 214 11.67 -14.88 4.59
N ASN A 215 11.71 -13.87 5.43
CA ASN A 215 11.06 -12.57 5.18
C ASN A 215 12.01 -11.36 4.94
N ARG A 216 12.71 -11.22 3.80
CA ARG A 216 13.54 -10.00 3.53
C ARG A 216 13.48 -9.53 2.08
N THR A 217 13.42 -8.21 1.87
CA THR A 217 13.54 -7.53 0.57
C THR A 217 15.02 -7.32 0.17
N HIS A 218 15.27 -7.08 -1.13
CA HIS A 218 16.59 -6.62 -1.60
C HIS A 218 17.00 -5.26 -1.04
N ARG A 219 16.03 -4.37 -0.75
CA ARG A 219 16.28 -3.07 -0.09
C ARG A 219 16.74 -3.28 1.35
N GLU A 220 16.04 -4.10 2.12
CA GLU A 220 16.45 -4.47 3.48
C GLU A 220 17.81 -5.16 3.48
N ASP A 221 18.08 -6.08 2.55
CA ASP A 221 19.40 -6.70 2.44
C ASP A 221 20.52 -5.65 2.21
N ARG A 222 20.24 -4.59 1.43
CA ARG A 222 21.18 -3.47 1.22
C ARG A 222 21.32 -2.59 2.45
N GLU A 223 20.22 -2.18 3.07
CA GLU A 223 20.22 -1.35 4.27
C GLU A 223 20.91 -2.07 5.46
N PHE A 224 20.71 -3.38 5.61
CA PHE A 224 21.42 -4.21 6.57
C PHE A 224 22.90 -4.38 6.21
N ALA A 225 23.24 -4.61 4.95
CA ALA A 225 24.64 -4.68 4.52
C ALA A 225 25.38 -3.36 4.78
N GLU A 226 24.73 -2.22 4.56
CA GLU A 226 25.27 -0.89 4.87
C GLU A 226 25.45 -0.69 6.38
N ARG A 227 24.49 -1.14 7.19
CA ARG A 227 24.57 -1.08 8.66
C ARG A 227 25.69 -1.96 9.21
N ASP A 228 25.87 -3.16 8.68
CA ASP A 228 26.97 -4.07 9.05
C ASP A 228 28.34 -3.55 8.60
N ALA A 229 28.42 -2.92 7.42
CA ALA A 229 29.64 -2.27 6.95
C ALA A 229 30.06 -1.09 7.84
N ARG A 230 29.10 -0.33 8.39
CA ARG A 230 29.35 0.75 9.36
C ARG A 230 29.81 0.20 10.72
N ARG A 231 29.25 -0.91 11.19
CA ARG A 231 29.67 -1.58 12.44
C ARG A 231 31.13 -2.07 12.40
N ARG A 232 31.61 -2.55 11.25
CA ARG A 232 33.00 -3.02 11.09
C ARG A 232 34.05 -1.90 11.10
N LYS A 233 33.67 -0.64 10.91
CA LYS A 233 34.60 0.51 10.89
C LYS A 233 34.71 1.25 12.23
N GLY A 234 34.04 0.77 13.28
CA GLY A 234 34.00 1.43 14.60
C GLY A 234 34.93 0.84 15.68
N TRP A 235 35.85 -0.07 15.33
CA TRP A 235 36.76 -0.73 16.28
C TRP A 235 38.23 -0.42 15.97
N GLU A 236 38.62 0.84 15.86
CA GLU A 236 40.02 1.25 16.02
C GLU A 236 40.06 2.59 16.77
N LEU A 237 40.99 2.71 17.73
CA LEU A 237 41.20 3.75 18.76
C LEU A 237 40.34 3.58 20.03
N ASP A 238 40.88 3.45 21.24
CA ASP A 238 42.22 3.72 21.78
C ASP A 238 42.44 2.87 23.03
N TRP A 239 43.62 2.25 23.16
CA TRP A 239 44.27 2.01 24.45
C TRP A 239 45.78 2.11 24.24
N ILE A 240 46.32 3.32 24.39
CA ILE A 240 47.73 3.52 24.73
C ILE A 240 47.75 3.79 26.22
N ASP A 241 48.23 2.80 26.97
CA ASP A 241 48.57 2.91 28.39
C ASP A 241 49.67 3.97 28.59
N TRP A 242 49.49 4.82 29.59
CA TRP A 242 50.58 5.50 30.28
C TRP A 242 50.33 5.45 31.80
N ASP A 243 51.22 4.69 32.45
CA ASP A 243 51.64 4.60 33.86
C ASP A 243 50.61 4.32 34.99
#